data_AF-A0A2V9V5A9-F1
#
_entry.id   AF-A0A2V9V5A9-F1
#
_cell.length_a   1.000
_cell.length_b   1.000
_cell.length_c   1.000
_cell.angle_alpha   90.00
_cell.angle_beta   90.00
_cell.angle_gamma   90.00
#
_symmetry.space_group_name_H-M   'P 1'
#
loop_
_entity.id
_entity.type
_entity.pdbx_description
1 polymer ?
#
loop_
_entity_poly.entity_id
_entity_poly.type
_entity_poly.pdbx_seq_one_letter_code
_entity_poly.pdbx_strand_id
1 'polypeptide(L)'
;MLIPSIDLMDGKIVQLVQGQRKALEFDDFEEWIVRFASYPLVQLIDLNAALRNGNNRALLDRFTTRLVCQVGGGIRSLQDATDVLARGAKRIILGSVLIKDNAIDLTTAEEFAEHFGSERLTFAVDSKAGQVAIQGWRETTSIS
;
A
#
# COMPACT_ATOMS: atom_id res chain seq x y z
N MET A 1 -10.85 16.02 1.06
CA MET A 1 -11.06 14.74 0.34
C MET A 1 -11.00 13.62 1.36
N LEU A 2 -11.92 12.66 1.28
CA LEU A 2 -11.91 11.46 2.13
C LEU A 2 -11.40 10.28 1.30
N ILE A 3 -10.42 9.54 1.81
CA ILE A 3 -9.88 8.32 1.20
C ILE A 3 -10.07 7.18 2.21
N PRO A 4 -11.08 6.30 2.04
CA PRO A 4 -11.20 5.11 2.87
C PRO A 4 -10.04 4.14 2.60
N SER A 5 -9.64 3.38 3.62
CA SER A 5 -8.59 2.36 3.51
C SER A 5 -9.14 0.96 3.79
N ILE A 6 -8.71 0.00 2.98
CA ILE A 6 -8.92 -1.44 3.18
C ILE A 6 -7.54 -2.06 3.36
N ASP A 7 -7.32 -2.74 4.48
CA ASP A 7 -6.11 -3.51 4.71
C ASP A 7 -6.42 -5.00 4.51
N LEU A 8 -5.59 -5.69 3.72
CA LEU A 8 -5.71 -7.10 3.42
C LEU A 8 -4.67 -7.91 4.18
N MET A 9 -5.11 -8.93 4.91
CA MET A 9 -4.24 -9.88 5.59
C MET A 9 -4.87 -11.27 5.60
N ASP A 10 -4.08 -12.28 5.25
CA ASP A 10 -4.44 -13.70 5.23
C ASP A 10 -5.73 -13.98 4.46
N GLY A 11 -5.88 -13.33 3.31
CA GLY A 11 -7.04 -13.47 2.44
C GLY A 11 -8.30 -12.79 2.96
N LYS A 12 -8.21 -11.86 3.92
CA LYS A 12 -9.35 -11.19 4.55
C LYS A 12 -9.12 -9.69 4.67
N ILE A 13 -10.19 -8.92 4.86
CA ILE A 13 -10.10 -7.51 5.25
C ILE A 13 -9.84 -7.48 6.76
N VAL A 14 -8.86 -6.70 7.21
CA VAL A 14 -8.51 -6.60 8.62
C VAL A 14 -8.41 -5.15 9.06
N GLN A 15 -8.52 -4.94 10.37
CA GLN A 15 -8.09 -3.71 11.01
C GLN A 15 -7.03 -4.05 12.05
N LEU A 16 -5.85 -3.45 11.94
CA LEU A 16 -4.80 -3.56 12.95
C LEU A 16 -4.78 -2.34 13.86
N VAL A 17 -4.71 -2.55 15.18
CA VAL A 17 -4.38 -1.51 16.15
C VAL A 17 -2.88 -1.31 16.12
N GLN A 18 -2.45 -0.08 15.79
CA GLN A 18 -1.05 0.34 15.68
C GLN A 18 -0.19 -0.58 14.79
N GLY A 19 -0.79 -1.16 13.74
CA GLY A 19 -0.09 -2.06 12.82
C GLY A 19 0.32 -3.42 13.42
N GLN A 20 -0.15 -3.77 14.62
CA GLN A 20 0.30 -4.97 15.32
C GLN A 20 -0.83 -5.92 15.72
N ARG A 21 -1.89 -5.40 16.36
CA ARG A 21 -2.93 -6.25 16.93
C ARG A 21 -4.17 -6.27 16.04
N LYS A 22 -4.49 -7.43 15.46
CA LYS A 22 -5.75 -7.63 14.72
C LYS A 22 -6.94 -7.37 15.64
N ALA A 23 -7.76 -6.39 15.28
CA ALA A 23 -8.92 -5.95 16.07
C ALA A 23 -10.23 -6.38 15.42
N LEU A 24 -10.33 -6.26 14.11
CA LEU A 24 -11.49 -6.68 13.31
C LEU A 24 -11.02 -7.47 12.10
N GLU A 25 -11.88 -8.37 11.63
CA GLU A 25 -11.69 -9.19 10.46
C GLU A 25 -13.02 -9.37 9.73
N PHE A 26 -13.01 -9.23 8.41
CA PHE A 26 -14.18 -9.37 7.56
C PHE A 26 -13.84 -10.22 6.33
N ASP A 27 -14.77 -11.07 5.93
CA ASP A 27 -14.71 -11.91 4.72
C ASP A 27 -15.76 -11.52 3.67
N ASP A 28 -16.71 -10.63 4.01
CA ASP A 28 -17.63 -10.03 3.03
C ASP A 28 -16.98 -8.85 2.30
N PHE A 29 -16.28 -9.15 1.20
CA PHE A 29 -15.66 -8.12 0.37
C PHE A 29 -16.67 -7.25 -0.39
N GLU A 30 -17.87 -7.77 -0.67
CA GLU A 30 -18.86 -7.06 -1.48
C GLU A 30 -19.47 -5.89 -0.70
N GLU A 31 -19.75 -6.09 0.59
CA GLU A 31 -20.21 -5.02 1.49
C GLU A 31 -19.25 -3.81 1.44
N TRP A 32 -17.94 -4.06 1.55
CA TRP A 32 -16.94 -3.00 1.57
C TRP A 32 -16.76 -2.33 0.20
N ILE A 33 -16.88 -3.08 -0.89
CA ILE A 33 -16.86 -2.50 -2.25
C ILE A 33 -18.04 -1.57 -2.44
N VAL A 34 -19.25 -2.01 -2.10
CA VAL A 34 -20.46 -1.16 -2.21
C VAL A 34 -20.34 0.06 -1.31
N ARG A 35 -19.88 -0.12 -0.07
CA ARG A 35 -19.69 0.97 0.90
C ARG A 35 -18.72 2.03 0.38
N PHE A 36 -17.66 1.64 -0.33
CA PHE A 36 -16.63 2.57 -0.80
C PHE A 36 -16.77 3.01 -2.26
N ALA A 37 -17.78 2.52 -3.00
CA ALA A 37 -17.97 2.81 -4.42
C ALA A 37 -18.18 4.30 -4.74
N SER A 38 -18.75 5.08 -3.82
CA SER A 38 -18.97 6.52 -4.04
C SER A 38 -17.72 7.38 -3.82
N TYR A 39 -16.63 6.81 -3.30
CA TYR A 39 -15.41 7.57 -3.04
C TYR A 39 -14.56 7.65 -4.30
N PRO A 40 -13.95 8.81 -4.59
CA PRO A 40 -13.16 8.99 -5.81
C PRO A 40 -11.84 8.22 -5.80
N LEU A 41 -11.39 7.78 -4.62
CA LEU A 41 -10.16 7.04 -4.41
C LEU A 41 -10.26 6.21 -3.14
N VAL A 42 -9.85 4.96 -3.21
CA VAL A 42 -9.75 4.02 -2.08
C VAL A 42 -8.29 3.60 -1.91
N GLN A 43 -7.81 3.54 -0.68
CA GLN A 43 -6.50 2.98 -0.37
C GLN A 43 -6.63 1.49 -0.08
N LEU A 44 -5.81 0.67 -0.74
CA LEU A 44 -5.81 -0.78 -0.57
C LEU A 44 -4.41 -1.24 -0.20
N ILE A 45 -4.23 -1.80 1.00
CA ILE A 45 -2.91 -2.18 1.51
C ILE A 45 -2.80 -3.70 1.64
N ASP A 46 -1.85 -4.32 0.95
CA ASP A 46 -1.50 -5.73 1.12
C ASP A 46 -0.49 -5.89 2.27
N LEU A 47 -0.99 -6.22 3.47
CA LEU A 47 -0.16 -6.37 4.66
C LEU A 47 0.72 -7.62 4.60
N ASN A 48 0.28 -8.71 3.97
CA ASN A 48 1.13 -9.89 3.77
C ASN A 48 2.36 -9.53 2.93
N ALA A 49 2.16 -8.82 1.82
CA ALA A 49 3.26 -8.38 0.97
C ALA A 49 4.17 -7.35 1.67
N ALA A 50 3.58 -6.43 2.45
CA ALA A 50 4.31 -5.46 3.26
C ALA A 50 5.23 -6.15 4.29
N LEU A 51 4.70 -7.16 4.99
CA LEU A 51 5.38 -7.90 6.06
C LEU A 51 6.26 -9.06 5.56
N ARG A 52 6.37 -9.25 4.24
CA ARG A 52 7.11 -10.34 3.57
C ARG A 52 6.62 -11.73 3.96
N ASN A 53 5.30 -11.88 4.13
CA ASN A 53 4.65 -13.14 4.50
C ASN A 53 3.57 -13.52 3.48
N GLY A 54 3.99 -13.82 2.25
CA GLY A 54 3.08 -14.07 1.13
C GLY A 54 2.53 -12.77 0.52
N ASN A 55 1.38 -12.85 -0.15
CA ASN A 55 0.67 -11.72 -0.75
C ASN A 55 -0.81 -12.05 -0.95
N ASN A 56 -1.62 -11.02 -1.15
CA ASN A 56 -3.04 -11.08 -1.47
C ASN A 56 -3.31 -10.64 -2.93
N ARG A 57 -2.39 -10.87 -3.87
CA ARG A 57 -2.48 -10.36 -5.25
C ARG A 57 -3.76 -10.79 -5.97
N ALA A 58 -4.27 -11.98 -5.68
CA ALA A 58 -5.52 -12.51 -6.22
C ALA A 58 -6.80 -11.92 -5.59
N LEU A 59 -6.67 -11.10 -4.54
CA LEU A 59 -7.76 -10.30 -4.01
C LEU A 59 -7.71 -8.86 -4.51
N LEU A 60 -6.53 -8.36 -4.92
CA LEU A 60 -6.39 -6.99 -5.39
C LEU A 60 -7.33 -6.69 -6.56
N ASP A 61 -7.33 -7.56 -7.58
CA ASP A 61 -8.18 -7.45 -8.78
C ASP A 61 -9.68 -7.37 -8.44
N ARG A 62 -10.14 -8.06 -7.40
CA ARG A 62 -11.53 -7.97 -6.94
C ARG A 62 -11.93 -6.57 -6.49
N PHE A 63 -10.99 -5.77 -5.98
CA PHE A 63 -11.25 -4.39 -5.59
C PHE A 63 -10.92 -3.41 -6.71
N THR A 64 -9.73 -3.53 -7.31
CA THR A 64 -9.21 -2.56 -8.28
C THR A 64 -9.98 -2.51 -9.59
N THR A 65 -10.72 -3.57 -9.94
CA THR A 65 -11.61 -3.57 -11.11
C THR A 65 -12.95 -2.86 -10.86
N ARG A 66 -13.31 -2.63 -9.59
CA ARG A 66 -14.62 -2.10 -9.18
C ARG A 66 -14.52 -0.77 -8.43
N LEU A 67 -13.34 -0.43 -7.93
CA LEU A 67 -13.04 0.79 -7.18
C LEU A 67 -11.79 1.44 -7.77
N VAL A 68 -11.77 2.78 -7.80
CA VAL A 68 -10.54 3.51 -8.12
C VAL A 68 -9.59 3.40 -6.93
N CYS A 69 -8.56 2.57 -7.06
CA CYS A 69 -7.67 2.25 -5.94
C CYS A 69 -6.26 2.84 -6.11
N GLN A 70 -5.70 3.33 -5.01
CA GLN A 70 -4.26 3.39 -4.82
C GLN A 70 -3.82 2.19 -3.99
N VAL A 71 -2.85 1.42 -4.48
CA VAL A 71 -2.46 0.14 -3.88
C VAL A 71 -1.07 0.23 -3.27
N GLY A 72 -0.95 -0.17 -2.01
CA GLY A 72 0.31 -0.25 -1.28
C GLY A 72 0.55 -1.64 -0.70
N GLY A 73 1.74 -1.83 -0.15
CA GLY A 73 2.14 -3.07 0.49
C GLY A 73 3.07 -3.91 -0.38
N GLY A 74 4.35 -3.91 -0.02
CA GLY A 74 5.34 -4.82 -0.59
C GLY A 74 5.83 -4.53 -2.00
N ILE A 75 5.53 -3.35 -2.56
CA ILE A 75 6.08 -2.90 -3.85
C ILE A 75 7.54 -2.49 -3.64
N ARG A 76 8.48 -3.25 -4.21
CA ARG A 76 9.94 -3.07 -4.01
C ARG A 76 10.73 -2.94 -5.31
N SER A 77 10.06 -3.07 -6.45
CA SER A 77 10.66 -3.06 -7.77
C SER A 77 9.68 -2.49 -8.81
N LEU A 78 10.21 -2.09 -9.96
CA LEU A 78 9.38 -1.72 -11.11
C LEU A 78 8.46 -2.88 -11.53
N GLN A 79 8.94 -4.13 -11.44
CA GLN A 79 8.11 -5.29 -11.78
C GLN A 79 6.90 -5.42 -10.83
N ASP A 80 7.11 -5.26 -9.51
CA ASP A 80 5.99 -5.28 -8.56
C ASP A 80 4.97 -4.18 -8.86
N ALA A 81 5.45 -2.98 -9.18
CA ALA A 81 4.61 -1.86 -9.54
C ALA A 81 3.81 -2.12 -10.82
N THR A 82 4.47 -2.63 -11.86
CA THR A 82 3.84 -3.04 -13.11
C THR A 82 2.76 -4.08 -12.86
N ASP A 83 3.04 -5.10 -12.05
CA ASP A 83 2.09 -6.16 -11.73
C ASP A 83 0.86 -5.62 -10.99
N VAL A 84 1.04 -4.67 -10.07
CA VAL A 84 -0.06 -4.04 -9.31
C VAL A 84 -0.90 -3.14 -10.21
N LEU A 85 -0.28 -2.32 -11.06
CA LEU A 85 -0.97 -1.48 -12.04
C LEU A 85 -1.73 -2.32 -13.07
N ALA A 86 -1.16 -3.41 -13.55
CA ALA A 86 -1.79 -4.33 -14.50
C ALA A 86 -3.05 -5.02 -13.94
N ARG A 87 -3.16 -5.12 -12.60
CA ARG A 87 -4.36 -5.61 -11.91
C ARG A 87 -5.47 -4.56 -11.79
N GLY A 88 -5.25 -3.33 -12.25
CA GLY A 88 -6.23 -2.25 -12.26
C GLY A 88 -6.01 -1.16 -11.22
N ALA A 89 -4.91 -1.20 -10.46
CA ALA A 89 -4.58 -0.09 -9.57
C ALA A 89 -4.41 1.20 -10.37
N LYS A 90 -5.02 2.30 -9.90
CA LYS A 90 -4.87 3.63 -10.52
C LYS A 90 -3.53 4.25 -10.15
N ARG A 91 -3.09 4.02 -8.91
CA ARG A 91 -1.83 4.50 -8.35
C ARG A 91 -1.18 3.42 -7.51
N ILE A 92 0.13 3.53 -7.33
CA ILE A 92 0.92 2.70 -6.42
C ILE A 92 1.44 3.53 -5.25
N ILE A 93 1.48 2.92 -4.08
CA ILE A 93 2.00 3.51 -2.85
C ILE A 93 3.38 2.93 -2.58
N LEU A 94 4.38 3.81 -2.62
CA LEU A 94 5.79 3.50 -2.35
C LEU A 94 6.15 4.04 -0.97
N GLY A 95 6.65 3.16 -0.10
CA GLY A 95 7.12 3.54 1.23
C GLY A 95 8.59 3.21 1.38
N SER A 96 8.89 2.10 2.05
CA SER A 96 10.26 1.68 2.38
C SER A 96 11.20 1.52 1.18
N VAL A 97 10.70 1.32 -0.04
CA VAL A 97 11.54 1.23 -1.25
C VAL A 97 12.23 2.55 -1.60
N LEU A 98 11.69 3.68 -1.12
CA LEU A 98 12.25 5.01 -1.32
C LEU A 98 13.27 5.38 -0.24
N ILE A 99 13.58 4.47 0.68
CA ILE A 99 14.46 4.69 1.81
C ILE A 99 15.56 3.63 1.78
N LYS A 100 16.81 4.09 1.72
CA LYS A 100 17.99 3.23 1.67
C LYS A 100 19.09 3.83 2.53
N ASP A 101 19.74 3.01 3.35
CA ASP A 101 20.86 3.42 4.21
C ASP A 101 20.55 4.68 5.06
N ASN A 102 19.34 4.74 5.63
CA ASN A 102 18.82 5.90 6.40
C ASN A 102 18.74 7.23 5.64
N ALA A 103 18.66 7.19 4.31
CA ALA A 103 18.45 8.36 3.46
C ALA A 103 17.30 8.13 2.46
N ILE A 104 16.77 9.22 1.91
CA ILE A 104 15.83 9.16 0.79
C ILE A 104 16.59 8.75 -0.46
N ASP A 105 16.15 7.67 -1.09
CA ASP A 105 16.72 7.17 -2.35
C ASP A 105 16.07 7.89 -3.54
N LEU A 106 16.66 9.04 -3.89
CA LEU A 106 16.18 9.86 -5.01
C LEU A 106 16.32 9.15 -6.36
N THR A 107 17.37 8.36 -6.55
CA THR A 107 17.58 7.60 -7.78
C THR A 107 16.44 6.61 -8.00
N THR A 108 16.05 5.87 -6.97
CA THR A 108 14.89 4.98 -7.05
C THR A 108 13.59 5.78 -7.29
N ALA A 109 13.40 6.91 -6.61
CA ALA A 109 12.22 7.74 -6.81
C ALA A 109 12.09 8.26 -8.26
N GLU A 110 13.20 8.72 -8.85
CA GLU A 110 13.30 9.17 -10.24
C GLU A 110 13.00 8.03 -11.22
N GLU A 111 13.59 6.84 -11.00
CA GLU A 111 13.35 5.67 -11.86
C GLU A 111 11.85 5.30 -11.92
N PHE A 112 11.15 5.30 -10.78
CA PHE A 112 9.71 5.05 -10.77
C PHE A 112 8.92 6.18 -11.45
N ALA A 113 9.32 7.43 -11.26
CA ALA A 113 8.65 8.58 -11.85
C ALA A 113 8.79 8.61 -13.38
N GLU A 114 9.99 8.30 -13.90
CA GLU A 114 10.23 8.19 -15.34
C GLU A 114 9.45 7.03 -15.97
N HIS A 115 9.36 5.89 -15.28
CA HIS A 115 8.71 4.71 -15.83
C HIS A 115 7.17 4.78 -15.79
N PHE A 116 6.59 5.33 -14.72
CA PHE A 116 5.13 5.29 -14.49
C PHE A 116 4.43 6.64 -14.59
N GLY A 117 5.17 7.75 -14.60
CA GLY A 117 4.60 9.09 -14.43
C GLY A 117 4.26 9.39 -12.98
N SER A 118 4.52 10.62 -12.54
CA SER A 118 4.31 11.04 -11.15
C SER A 118 2.85 11.00 -10.71
N GLU A 119 1.89 11.07 -11.64
CA GLU A 119 0.45 10.99 -11.36
C GLU A 119 0.02 9.62 -10.85
N ARG A 120 0.80 8.57 -11.15
CA ARG A 120 0.54 7.19 -10.71
C ARG A 120 1.22 6.85 -9.39
N LEU A 121 2.04 7.74 -8.83
CA LEU A 121 2.83 7.46 -7.64
C LEU A 121 2.24 8.15 -6.41
N THR A 122 2.30 7.48 -5.27
CA THR A 122 1.98 8.01 -3.95
C THR A 122 3.10 7.62 -3.00
N PHE A 123 3.67 8.57 -2.28
CA PHE A 123 4.77 8.31 -1.36
C PHE A 123 4.18 8.22 0.05
N ALA A 124 4.40 7.08 0.72
CA ALA A 124 3.98 6.87 2.09
C ALA A 124 5.16 7.16 3.03
N VAL A 125 4.95 8.11 3.95
CA VAL A 125 5.89 8.43 5.02
C VAL A 125 5.21 8.11 6.33
N ASP A 126 5.49 6.93 6.86
CA ASP A 126 5.05 6.52 8.18
C ASP A 126 6.05 7.03 9.22
N SER A 127 5.57 7.45 10.39
CA SER A 127 6.44 7.91 11.47
C SER A 127 6.10 7.26 12.81
N LYS A 128 7.14 7.02 13.60
CA LYS A 128 7.06 6.50 14.96
C LYS A 128 8.01 7.31 15.84
N ALA A 129 7.47 7.96 16.86
CA ALA A 129 8.23 8.84 17.76
C ALA A 129 9.05 9.94 17.03
N GLY A 130 8.50 10.48 15.94
CA GLY A 130 9.15 11.55 15.16
C GLY A 130 10.25 11.07 14.20
N GLN A 131 10.40 9.75 14.01
CA GLN A 131 11.32 9.17 13.04
C GLN A 131 10.54 8.40 11.98
N VAL A 132 11.04 8.41 10.74
CA VAL A 132 10.43 7.65 9.63
C VAL A 132 10.53 6.16 9.94
N ALA A 133 9.41 5.46 9.81
CA ALA A 133 9.29 4.03 10.02
C ALA A 133 9.21 3.28 8.69
N ILE A 134 9.93 2.16 8.58
CA ILE A 134 10.01 1.32 7.40
C ILE A 134 9.74 -0.15 7.74
N GLN A 135 9.68 -1.00 6.70
CA GLN A 135 9.42 -2.44 6.81
C GLN A 135 8.13 -2.80 7.56
N GLY A 136 7.05 -2.05 7.29
CA GLY A 136 5.77 -2.25 7.99
C GLY A 136 5.87 -1.89 9.47
N TRP A 137 6.43 -0.71 9.77
CA TRP A 137 6.56 -0.16 11.13
C TRP A 137 7.51 -0.93 12.08
N ARG A 138 8.34 -1.83 11.54
CA ARG A 138 9.26 -2.68 12.32
C ARG A 138 10.60 -2.01 12.60
N GLU A 139 11.02 -1.09 11.74
CA GLU A 139 12.32 -0.43 11.82
C GLU A 139 12.13 1.09 11.72
N THR A 140 12.88 1.85 12.51
CA THR A 140 12.92 3.32 12.46
C THR A 140 14.25 3.77 11.88
N THR A 141 14.21 4.84 11.09
CA THR A 141 15.41 5.43 10.49
C THR A 141 15.87 6.66 11.27
N SER A 142 17.02 7.23 10.88
CA SER A 142 17.45 8.53 11.41
C SER A 142 16.79 9.74 10.73
N ILE A 143 15.87 9.52 9.79
CA ILE A 143 15.13 10.57 9.09
C ILE A 143 13.96 11.02 9.98
N SER A 144 13.78 12.33 10.16
CA SER A 144 12.74 12.96 11.00
C SER A 144 11.94 14.00 10.25
#